data_AF-A0A235BSX6-F1
#
_entry.id   AF-A0A235BSX6-F1
#
_cell.length_a   1.000
_cell.length_b   1.000
_cell.length_c   1.000
_cell.angle_alpha   90.00
_cell.angle_beta   90.00
_cell.angle_gamma   90.00
#
_symmetry.space_group_name_H-M   'P 1'
#
loop_
_entity.id
_entity.type
_entity.pdbx_description
1 polymer ?
#
loop_
_entity_poly.entity_id
_entity_poly.type
_entity_poly.pdbx_seq_one_letter_code
_entity_poly.pdbx_strand_id
1 'polypeptide(L)'
;MKEDLEFLGKFPKDRNELYIVYELYTFDNLFRLLLTNGFDHEESLYFILCNCSLSALVFQERIHNKGYKKLSAKDASPTDLTACKAGLICDLGSMK
;
A
#
# COMPACT_ATOMS: atom_id res chain seq x y z
N MET A 1 -7.68 17.89 3.28
CA MET A 1 -7.97 16.52 3.74
C MET A 1 -8.80 15.68 2.78
N LYS A 2 -9.68 16.22 1.90
CA LYS A 2 -10.34 15.42 0.85
C LYS A 2 -9.68 15.53 -0.54
N GLU A 3 -8.82 16.52 -0.75
CA GLU A 3 -8.10 16.73 -2.02
C GLU A 3 -6.76 15.97 -2.08
N ASP A 4 -6.32 15.34 -0.98
CA ASP A 4 -4.94 14.88 -0.80
C ASP A 4 -4.68 13.40 -1.14
N LEU A 5 -5.69 12.64 -1.62
CA LEU A 5 -5.57 11.18 -1.85
C LEU A 5 -5.96 10.73 -3.26
N GLU A 6 -6.06 11.65 -4.22
CA GLU A 6 -6.41 11.29 -5.62
C GLU A 6 -5.44 10.26 -6.22
N PHE A 7 -4.17 10.27 -5.77
CA PHE A 7 -3.16 9.30 -6.19
C PHE A 7 -3.50 7.84 -5.82
N LEU A 8 -4.43 7.61 -4.88
CA LEU A 8 -4.89 6.28 -4.51
C LEU A 8 -6.07 5.78 -5.34
N GLY A 9 -6.66 6.62 -6.19
CA GLY A 9 -7.89 6.28 -6.92
C GLY A 9 -7.79 5.06 -7.83
N LYS A 10 -6.57 4.62 -8.16
CA LYS A 10 -6.31 3.43 -8.99
C LYS A 10 -6.02 2.15 -8.19
N PHE A 11 -5.90 2.23 -6.86
CA PHE A 11 -5.63 1.06 -6.04
C PHE A 11 -6.90 0.20 -5.86
N PRO A 12 -6.78 -1.14 -5.96
CA PRO A 12 -7.90 -2.02 -5.74
C PRO A 12 -8.36 -1.95 -4.29
N LYS A 13 -9.68 -2.04 -4.09
CA LYS A 13 -10.33 -2.10 -2.79
C LYS A 13 -11.14 -3.36 -2.63
N ASP A 14 -11.29 -3.82 -1.40
CA ASP A 14 -12.20 -4.91 -1.06
C ASP A 14 -13.64 -4.41 -0.85
N ARG A 15 -14.54 -5.32 -0.48
CA ARG A 15 -15.98 -5.03 -0.27
C ARG A 15 -16.24 -4.10 0.92
N ASN A 16 -15.25 -3.86 1.78
CA ASN A 16 -15.33 -2.96 2.92
C ASN A 16 -14.67 -1.60 2.62
N GLU A 17 -14.37 -1.32 1.35
CA GLU A 17 -13.71 -0.09 0.90
C GLU A 17 -12.26 0.08 1.40
N LEU A 18 -11.63 -1.01 1.87
CA LEU A 18 -10.22 -1.02 2.29
C LEU A 18 -9.31 -1.33 1.11
N TYR A 19 -8.18 -0.63 1.02
CA TYR A 19 -7.17 -0.89 -0.03
C TYR A 19 -6.56 -2.29 0.15
N ILE A 20 -6.50 -3.06 -0.93
CA ILE A 20 -5.98 -4.42 -0.88
C ILE A 20 -4.45 -4.40 -0.90
N VAL A 21 -3.83 -4.87 0.18
CA VAL A 21 -2.37 -4.90 0.37
C VAL A 21 -1.95 -6.27 0.90
N TYR A 22 -2.03 -7.28 0.03
CA TYR A 22 -1.74 -8.67 0.40
C TYR A 22 -0.29 -9.10 0.14
N GLU A 23 0.46 -8.33 -0.64
CA GLU A 23 1.85 -8.64 -0.97
C GLU A 23 2.82 -7.54 -0.53
N LEU A 24 4.06 -7.94 -0.23
CA LEU A 24 5.13 -7.03 0.18
C LEU A 24 5.40 -5.96 -0.88
N TYR A 25 5.29 -6.30 -2.17
CA TYR A 25 5.48 -5.34 -3.25
C TYR A 25 4.41 -4.24 -3.23
N THR A 26 3.14 -4.61 -3.09
CA THR A 26 2.03 -3.65 -3.01
C THR A 26 2.16 -2.78 -1.76
N PHE A 27 2.53 -3.37 -0.62
CA PHE A 27 2.79 -2.63 0.61
C PHE A 27 3.91 -1.61 0.41
N ASP A 28 5.06 -2.06 -0.10
CA ASP A 28 6.24 -1.20 -0.23
C ASP A 28 5.95 0.00 -1.13
N ASN A 29 5.25 -0.21 -2.24
CA ASN A 29 4.94 0.90 -3.14
C ASN A 29 3.88 1.83 -2.58
N LEU A 30 2.81 1.31 -1.96
CA LEU A 30 1.82 2.16 -1.30
C LEU A 30 2.47 3.00 -0.19
N PHE A 31 3.30 2.38 0.64
CA PHE A 31 4.01 3.04 1.72
C PHE A 31 4.94 4.13 1.17
N ARG A 32 5.75 3.82 0.15
CA ARG A 32 6.61 4.82 -0.51
C ARG A 32 5.81 5.96 -1.12
N LEU A 33 4.65 5.68 -1.69
CA LEU A 33 3.78 6.68 -2.28
C LEU A 33 3.21 7.63 -1.21
N LEU A 34 2.83 7.11 -0.04
CA LEU A 34 2.45 7.95 1.11
C LEU A 34 3.61 8.85 1.52
N LEU A 35 4.83 8.31 1.64
CA LEU A 35 6.02 9.10 1.95
C LEU A 35 6.30 10.19 0.90
N THR A 36 6.13 9.89 -0.39
CA THR A 36 6.29 10.88 -1.48
C THR A 36 5.25 12.00 -1.39
N ASN A 37 4.06 11.73 -0.84
CA ASN A 37 2.99 12.70 -0.67
C ASN A 37 3.02 13.39 0.71
N GLY A 38 4.16 13.35 1.40
CA GLY A 38 4.42 14.16 2.59
C GLY A 38 4.03 13.51 3.92
N PHE A 39 3.58 12.25 3.92
CA PHE A 39 3.39 11.49 5.15
C PHE A 39 4.75 11.08 5.71
N ASP A 40 4.90 11.08 7.03
CA ASP A 40 6.04 10.43 7.67
C ASP A 40 5.81 8.90 7.82
N HIS A 41 6.79 8.16 8.35
CA HIS A 41 6.69 6.71 8.52
C HIS A 41 5.60 6.28 9.51
N GLU A 42 5.34 7.06 10.55
CA GLU A 42 4.31 6.73 11.54
C GLU A 42 2.92 7.03 10.99
N GLU A 43 2.74 8.17 10.34
CA GLU A 43 1.52 8.54 9.63
C GLU A 43 1.21 7.55 8.50
N SER A 44 2.21 7.15 7.72
CA SER A 44 2.07 6.14 6.66
C SER A 44 1.66 4.78 7.23
N LEU A 45 2.27 4.36 8.34
CA LEU A 45 1.90 3.12 9.01
C LEU A 45 0.46 3.17 9.54
N TYR A 46 0.09 4.28 10.18
CA TYR A 46 -1.25 4.50 10.72
C TYR A 46 -2.30 4.46 9.59
N PHE A 47 -2.01 5.13 8.47
CA PHE A 47 -2.85 5.07 7.29
C PHE A 47 -3.09 3.63 6.84
N ILE A 48 -2.02 2.82 6.71
CA ILE A 48 -2.14 1.43 6.28
C ILE A 48 -2.97 0.61 7.27
N LEU A 49 -2.71 0.74 8.58
CA LEU A 49 -3.43 -0.01 9.61
C LEU A 49 -4.93 0.30 9.64
N CYS A 50 -5.32 1.54 9.33
CA CYS A 50 -6.71 1.97 9.37
C CYS A 50 -7.47 1.78 8.04
N ASN A 51 -6.76 1.76 6.90
CA ASN A 51 -7.40 1.85 5.58
C ASN A 51 -7.07 0.69 4.64
N CYS A 52 -6.25 -0.29 5.05
CA CYS A 52 -5.85 -1.40 4.19
C CYS A 52 -6.25 -2.76 4.74
N SER A 53 -6.63 -3.65 3.83
CA SER A 53 -6.77 -5.07 4.08
C SER A 53 -5.41 -5.75 3.85
N LEU A 54 -4.89 -6.37 4.91
CA LEU A 54 -3.52 -6.90 4.97
C LEU A 54 -3.52 -8.42 5.03
N SER A 55 -2.53 -9.03 4.37
CA SER A 55 -2.22 -10.45 4.60
C SER A 55 -1.39 -10.62 5.87
N ALA A 56 -1.40 -11.83 6.44
CA ALA A 56 -0.53 -12.18 7.56
C ALA A 56 0.96 -11.99 7.23
N LEU A 57 1.36 -12.28 5.99
CA LEU A 57 2.74 -12.09 5.51
C LEU A 57 3.16 -10.61 5.56
N VAL A 58 2.31 -9.71 5.05
CA VAL A 58 2.57 -8.27 5.09
C VAL A 58 2.67 -7.78 6.54
N PHE A 59 1.73 -8.22 7.39
CA PHE A 59 1.76 -7.86 8.80
C PHE A 59 3.05 -8.31 9.48
N GLN A 60 3.48 -9.56 9.27
CA GLN A 60 4.70 -10.07 9.87
C GLN A 60 5.95 -9.33 9.37
N GLU A 61 6.16 -9.30 8.06
CA GLU A 61 7.44 -8.85 7.48
C GLU A 61 7.60 -7.34 7.49
N ARG A 62 6.50 -6.59 7.35
CA ARG A 62 6.56 -5.13 7.29
C ARG A 62 6.23 -4.49 8.61
N ILE A 63 5.15 -4.90 9.27
CA ILE A 63 4.65 -4.21 10.46
C ILE A 63 5.33 -4.73 11.72
N HIS A 64 5.17 -6.02 12.03
CA HIS A 64 5.73 -6.65 13.23
C HIS A 64 7.26 -6.58 13.25
N ASN A 65 7.92 -6.97 12.16
CA ASN A 65 9.38 -6.92 12.03
C ASN A 65 9.91 -5.51 11.74
N LYS A 66 9.04 -4.49 11.71
CA LYS A 66 9.38 -3.08 11.44
C LYS A 66 10.13 -2.87 10.11
N GLY A 67 9.91 -3.75 9.14
CA GLY A 67 10.50 -3.64 7.79
C GLY A 67 10.14 -2.33 7.09
N TYR A 68 8.97 -1.74 7.39
CA TYR A 68 8.53 -0.46 6.83
C TYR A 68 9.51 0.70 7.10
N LYS A 69 10.27 0.65 8.22
CA LYS A 69 11.23 1.72 8.59
C LYS A 69 12.40 1.86 7.61
N LYS A 70 12.65 0.84 6.80
CA LYS A 70 13.71 0.84 5.79
C LYS A 70 13.25 1.43 4.46
N LEU A 71 11.95 1.69 4.29
CA LEU A 71 11.39 2.23 3.05
C LEU A 71 11.64 3.73 2.96
N SER A 72 11.88 4.23 1.75
CA SER A 72 12.12 5.65 1.48
C SER A 72 11.33 6.11 0.26
N ALA A 73 10.85 7.36 0.29
CA ALA A 73 10.20 8.03 -0.84
C ALA A 73 11.09 8.05 -2.10
N LYS A 74 12.42 8.00 -1.95
CA LYS A 74 13.38 8.02 -3.06
C LYS A 74 13.29 6.78 -3.96
N ASP A 75 12.79 5.67 -3.43
CA ASP A 75 12.67 4.40 -4.14
C ASP A 75 11.26 4.21 -4.75
N ALA A 76 10.42 5.25 -4.75
CA ALA A 76 9.04 5.16 -5.22
C ALA A 76 8.97 4.93 -6.73
N SER A 77 8.18 3.94 -7.14
CA SER A 77 7.79 3.77 -8.54
C SER A 77 6.64 4.72 -8.91
N PRO A 78 6.47 5.07 -10.20
CA PRO A 78 5.30 5.83 -10.64
C PRO A 78 3.98 5.18 -10.18
N THR A 79 3.03 6.01 -9.74
CA THR A 79 1.73 5.60 -9.18
C THR A 79 0.97 4.65 -10.11
N ASP A 80 0.95 4.96 -11.40
CA ASP A 80 0.21 4.20 -12.41
C ASP A 80 0.76 2.78 -12.58
N LEU A 81 2.09 2.63 -12.61
CA LEU A 81 2.74 1.33 -12.70
C LEU A 81 2.45 0.47 -11.45
N THR A 82 2.42 1.12 -10.28
CA THR A 82 2.14 0.46 -9.01
C THR A 82 0.71 -0.06 -8.98
N ALA A 83 -0.26 0.78 -9.33
CA ALA A 83 -1.67 0.42 -9.33
C ALA A 83 -1.98 -0.70 -10.34
N CYS A 84 -1.43 -0.64 -11.56
CA CYS A 84 -1.60 -1.69 -12.56
C CYS A 84 -1.08 -3.05 -12.07
N LYS A 85 0.09 -3.08 -11.40
CA LYS A 85 0.63 -4.31 -10.83
C LYS A 85 -0.23 -4.84 -9.68
N ALA A 86 -0.69 -3.96 -8.79
CA ALA A 86 -1.55 -4.34 -7.68
C ALA A 86 -2.86 -4.98 -8.19
N GLY A 87 -3.48 -4.40 -9.23
CA GLY A 87 -4.67 -4.95 -9.88
C GLY A 87 -4.43 -6.34 -10.45
N LEU A 88 -3.39 -6.51 -11.28
CA LEU A 88 -3.05 -7.81 -11.87
C LEU A 88 -2.84 -8.91 -10.81
N ILE A 89 -2.15 -8.57 -9.72
CA ILE A 89 -1.92 -9.52 -8.61
C ILE A 89 -3.23 -9.90 -7.92
N CYS A 90 -4.13 -8.93 -7.69
CA CYS A 90 -5.44 -9.20 -7.10
C CYS A 90 -6.28 -10.11 -8.00
N ASP A 91 -6.27 -9.87 -9.32
CA ASP A 91 -7.00 -10.68 -10.29
C ASP A 91 -6.48 -12.12 -10.32
N LEU A 92 -5.16 -12.30 -10.40
CA LEU A 92 -4.50 -13.62 -10.34
C LEU A 92 -4.83 -14.39 -9.05
N GLY A 93 -4.88 -13.71 -7.90
CA GLY A 93 -5.26 -14.32 -6.62
C GLY A 93 -6.72 -14.72 -6.52
N SER A 94 -7.59 -14.11 -7.34
CA SER A 94 -9.04 -14.34 -7.38
C SER A 94 -9.47 -15.40 -8.39
N MET A 95 -8.57 -15.90 -9.24
CA MET A 95 -8.83 -16.97 -10.22
C MET A 95 -8.81 -18.39 -9.59
N LYS A 96 -9.41 -18.56 -8.41
CA LYS A 96 -9.61 -19.88 -7.78
C LYS A 96 -10.98 -20.46 -8.07
#